data_AF-A0A355DD59-F1
#
_entry.id   AF-A0A355DD59-F1
#
_cell.length_a   1.000
_cell.length_b   1.000
_cell.length_c   1.000
_cell.angle_alpha   90.00
_cell.angle_beta   90.00
_cell.angle_gamma   90.00
#
_symmetry.space_group_name_H-M   'P 1'
#
loop_
_entity.id
_entity.type
_entity.pdbx_description
1 polymer ?
#
loop_
_entity_poly.entity_id
_entity_poly.type
_entity_poly.pdbx_seq_one_letter_code
_entity_poly.pdbx_strand_id
1 'polypeptide(L)'
;AEGQRRYVESLSAYARQFLGQMDKPDVDFIEGLSPAISIDQKSASRNPRSTVGTITEIYDYLRLLYARIGIPHDPETGERLVRQTPQQIVDRVLALDEGTRFQVLAPIVRGRKGTYDTLLADLASQGFSRAIVDGELHELSDDVDLARYEQHTISVVVDRLVLRDGIERRLTESMEAALALADGVAEIQIVPRGGEVPDPDDPDGDQEGPRTIIFSQHLSRPSDGKSFEDLAPRNFSFNSPYGACQRCAGLGSVFEVDSELVVPNADLSLAEGAIAPWSGGRSRYFSRLVEAVAADQGIDTAGAWRRLPAKHRRLLLETGIEGRVKVRYTNRFGRSRVYSARFEGVMPYLRRRHKEAESDSQREQIEGYMRQVPCPACVGARLNPLSLAVRIDGLSIHDICSLSIGEAAKALQGLQLTERESMIAEQIQKEIGSRLGFLLDVGLDYLSLSRSAATLAGGEAQRIRLASQIGSGLVGVLYVLDEPSIGLHQRDNRRLIETLLRLRDLGNTVIIVEHDEETIRSADHIVDIGPGAGEHGGDILHSGDLEGLLAHRTSLTGQYLTGRKAIAV
;
A
#
# COMPACT_ATOMS: atom_id res chain seq x y z
N ALA A 1 20.23 28.74 1.97
CA ALA A 1 20.91 29.11 0.70
C ALA A 1 22.38 28.64 0.69
N GLU A 2 23.25 29.05 1.61
CA GLU A 2 24.66 28.59 1.62
C GLU A 2 24.82 27.05 1.77
N GLY A 3 24.04 26.42 2.65
CA GLY A 3 24.02 24.95 2.75
C GLY A 3 23.59 24.24 1.46
N GLN A 4 22.62 24.80 0.73
CA GLN A 4 22.21 24.27 -0.57
C GLN A 4 23.32 24.45 -1.61
N ARG A 5 24.02 25.58 -1.62
CA ARG A 5 25.17 25.81 -2.51
C ARG A 5 26.27 24.76 -2.30
N ARG A 6 26.68 24.54 -1.04
CA ARG A 6 27.70 23.53 -0.71
C ARG A 6 27.26 22.11 -1.09
N TYR A 7 25.97 21.79 -0.91
CA TYR A 7 25.41 20.54 -1.41
C TYR A 7 25.53 20.43 -2.93
N VAL A 8 25.12 21.46 -3.69
CA VAL A 8 25.28 21.49 -5.16
C VAL A 8 26.74 21.39 -5.59
N GLU A 9 27.67 22.00 -4.86
CA GLU A 9 29.11 21.92 -5.13
C GLU A 9 29.70 20.53 -4.86
N SER A 10 29.12 19.77 -3.92
CA SER A 10 29.47 18.36 -3.67
C SER A 10 28.99 17.41 -4.78
N LEU A 11 28.04 17.84 -5.62
CA LEU A 11 27.51 17.03 -6.70
C LEU A 11 28.46 17.00 -7.92
N SER A 12 28.32 15.94 -8.71
CA SER A 12 29.10 15.76 -9.93
C SER A 12 28.92 16.94 -10.89
N ALA A 13 29.94 17.21 -11.71
CA ALA A 13 29.90 18.29 -12.70
C ALA A 13 28.69 18.18 -13.65
N TYR A 14 28.23 16.96 -13.93
CA TYR A 14 27.03 16.68 -14.72
C TYR A 14 25.74 17.06 -13.97
N ALA A 15 25.59 16.65 -12.70
CA ALA A 15 24.41 16.99 -11.90
C ALA A 15 24.28 18.51 -11.68
N ARG A 16 25.41 19.22 -11.58
CA ARG A 16 25.46 20.69 -11.52
C ARG A 16 24.93 21.38 -12.77
N GLN A 17 24.91 20.73 -13.94
CA GLN A 17 24.34 21.32 -15.17
C GLN A 17 22.81 21.43 -15.11
N PHE A 18 22.14 20.60 -14.30
CA PHE A 18 20.68 20.57 -14.16
C PHE A 18 20.17 21.40 -12.97
N LEU A 19 21.06 21.80 -12.07
CA LEU A 19 20.74 22.65 -10.94
C LEU A 19 21.06 24.10 -11.33
N GLY A 20 20.04 24.96 -11.38
CA GLY A 20 20.24 26.37 -11.67
C GLY A 20 21.22 27.02 -10.69
N GLN A 21 21.93 28.07 -11.14
CA GLN A 21 22.74 28.89 -10.24
C GLN A 21 21.80 29.53 -9.21
N MET A 22 21.98 29.17 -7.94
CA MET A 22 21.27 29.82 -6.83
C MET A 22 21.97 31.14 -6.51
N ASP A 23 21.19 32.19 -6.28
CA ASP A 23 21.72 33.46 -5.79
C ASP A 23 22.44 33.25 -4.46
N LYS A 24 23.62 33.85 -4.33
CA LYS A 24 24.39 33.79 -3.08
C LYS A 24 23.67 34.62 -2.01
N PRO A 25 23.63 34.15 -0.75
CA PRO A 25 23.21 35.00 0.35
C PRO A 25 24.02 36.29 0.39
N ASP A 26 23.36 37.41 0.71
CA ASP A 26 24.01 38.70 0.87
C ASP A 26 24.70 38.77 2.23
N VAL A 27 25.94 38.27 2.27
CA VAL A 27 26.80 38.26 3.45
C VAL A 27 28.24 38.58 3.03
N ASP A 28 28.93 39.44 3.78
CA ASP A 28 30.32 39.78 3.50
C ASP A 28 31.25 38.58 3.69
N PHE A 29 31.14 37.91 4.84
CA PHE A 29 31.97 36.77 5.21
C PHE A 29 31.32 35.92 6.30
N ILE A 30 31.46 34.60 6.18
CA ILE A 30 31.07 33.63 7.21
C ILE A 30 32.01 32.43 7.20
N GLU A 31 32.54 32.06 8.37
CA GLU A 31 33.45 30.93 8.55
C GLU A 31 32.93 29.95 9.61
N GLY A 32 33.56 28.77 9.71
CA GLY A 32 33.14 27.74 10.68
C GLY A 32 31.81 27.04 10.35
N LEU A 33 31.28 27.21 9.15
CA LEU A 33 30.01 26.57 8.75
C LEU A 33 30.15 25.06 8.56
N SER A 34 29.38 24.32 9.34
CA SER A 34 29.05 22.91 9.10
C SER A 34 28.06 22.75 7.93
N PRO A 35 27.96 21.56 7.32
CA PRO A 35 26.84 21.23 6.42
C PRO A 35 25.50 21.47 7.13
N ALA A 36 24.62 22.24 6.49
CA ALA A 36 23.39 22.70 7.14
C ALA A 36 22.15 21.93 6.64
N ILE A 37 21.30 21.52 7.57
CA ILE A 37 20.01 20.89 7.31
C ILE A 37 18.90 21.77 7.91
N SER A 38 17.99 22.24 7.06
CA SER A 38 16.83 23.01 7.49
C SER A 38 15.64 22.08 7.73
N ILE A 39 14.95 22.28 8.86
CA ILE A 39 13.71 21.59 9.25
C ILE A 39 12.63 22.65 9.42
N ASP A 40 12.01 23.03 8.30
CA ASP A 40 10.94 24.01 8.22
C ASP A 40 9.54 23.37 8.20
N GLN A 41 8.50 24.20 8.39
CA GLN A 41 7.10 23.78 8.30
C GLN A 41 6.59 23.57 6.88
N LYS A 42 7.47 23.61 5.86
CA LYS A 42 7.04 23.44 4.48
C LYS A 42 6.34 22.09 4.34
N SER A 43 5.12 22.17 3.80
CA SER A 43 4.18 21.04 3.76
C SER A 43 4.87 19.77 3.28
N ALA A 44 4.64 18.68 4.01
CA ALA A 44 5.00 17.34 3.57
C ALA A 44 4.57 17.11 2.11
N SER A 45 5.31 16.24 1.42
CA SER A 45 5.02 15.87 0.03
C SER A 45 3.53 15.57 -0.15
N ARG A 46 2.87 16.30 -1.06
CA ARG A 46 1.45 16.12 -1.42
C ARG A 46 1.22 14.89 -2.30
N ASN A 47 2.23 14.04 -2.47
CA ASN A 47 2.10 12.83 -3.26
C ASN A 47 1.10 11.87 -2.57
N PRO A 48 -0.01 11.48 -3.22
CA PRO A 48 -1.03 10.60 -2.61
C PRO A 48 -0.50 9.23 -2.24
N ARG A 49 0.63 8.81 -2.83
CA ARG A 49 1.30 7.54 -2.50
C ARG A 49 2.22 7.65 -1.28
N SER A 50 2.53 8.85 -0.79
CA SER A 50 3.38 9.01 0.38
C SER A 50 2.57 8.80 1.67
N THR A 51 3.09 8.02 2.59
CA THR A 51 2.55 7.81 3.95
C THR A 51 3.61 8.15 5.01
N VAL A 52 3.20 8.20 6.28
CA VAL A 52 4.13 8.32 7.41
C VAL A 52 5.18 7.21 7.36
N GLY A 53 4.77 5.97 7.11
CA GLY A 53 5.68 4.83 7.01
C GLY A 53 6.70 4.94 5.86
N THR A 54 6.35 5.54 4.73
CA THR A 54 7.31 5.75 3.63
C THR A 54 8.24 6.92 3.87
N ILE A 55 7.77 8.01 4.50
CA ILE A 55 8.63 9.17 4.82
C ILE A 55 9.69 8.82 5.87
N THR A 56 9.33 7.95 6.81
CA THR A 56 10.20 7.50 7.90
C THR A 56 11.05 6.30 7.52
N GLU A 57 10.89 5.76 6.30
CA GLU A 57 11.51 4.51 5.82
C GLU A 57 11.14 3.25 6.63
N ILE A 58 10.33 3.37 7.69
CA ILE A 58 9.86 2.22 8.49
C ILE A 58 9.16 1.21 7.60
N TYR A 59 8.37 1.66 6.63
CA TYR A 59 7.69 0.78 5.69
C TYR A 59 8.68 -0.04 4.85
N ASP A 60 9.84 0.50 4.50
CA ASP A 60 10.84 -0.23 3.71
C ASP A 60 11.50 -1.34 4.52
N TYR A 61 11.77 -1.10 5.81
CA TYR A 61 12.21 -2.16 6.71
C TYR A 61 11.12 -3.20 6.97
N LEU A 62 9.86 -2.79 7.10
CA LEU A 62 8.74 -3.74 7.20
C LEU A 62 8.64 -4.62 5.94
N ARG A 63 8.80 -4.05 4.74
CA ARG A 63 8.84 -4.82 3.50
C ARG A 63 9.97 -5.85 3.49
N LEU A 64 11.14 -5.49 4.02
CA LEU A 64 12.26 -6.43 4.18
C LEU A 64 11.92 -7.53 5.19
N LEU A 65 11.35 -7.17 6.34
CA LEU A 65 10.95 -8.11 7.38
C LEU A 65 9.96 -9.16 6.84
N TYR A 66 8.86 -8.70 6.23
CA TYR A 66 7.82 -9.56 5.65
C TYR A 66 8.32 -10.41 4.48
N ALA A 67 9.28 -9.92 3.68
CA ALA A 67 9.88 -10.74 2.63
C ALA A 67 10.83 -11.83 3.14
N ARG A 68 11.40 -11.65 4.33
CA ARG A 68 12.41 -12.58 4.89
C ARG A 68 11.82 -13.65 5.79
N ILE A 69 10.90 -13.28 6.67
CA ILE A 69 10.32 -14.17 7.68
C ILE A 69 8.79 -14.28 7.58
N GLY A 70 8.16 -13.56 6.65
CA GLY A 70 6.72 -13.63 6.46
C GLY A 70 6.29 -15.00 5.94
N ILE A 71 5.22 -15.53 6.51
CA ILE A 71 4.61 -16.79 6.12
C ILE A 71 3.51 -16.50 5.09
N PRO A 72 3.68 -16.86 3.81
CA PRO A 72 2.65 -16.68 2.79
C PRO A 72 1.47 -17.63 2.99
N HIS A 73 0.28 -17.10 2.79
CA HIS A 73 -0.95 -17.88 2.70
C HIS A 73 -1.63 -17.60 1.36
N ASP A 74 -2.44 -18.55 0.93
CA ASP A 74 -3.29 -18.37 -0.23
C ASP A 74 -4.42 -17.37 0.08
N PRO A 75 -4.63 -16.34 -0.76
CA PRO A 75 -5.71 -15.38 -0.55
C PRO A 75 -7.13 -15.96 -0.67
N GLU A 76 -7.30 -17.05 -1.41
CA GLU A 76 -8.60 -17.69 -1.67
C GLU A 76 -8.92 -18.75 -0.60
N THR A 77 -7.95 -19.60 -0.27
CA THR A 77 -8.18 -20.75 0.63
C THR A 77 -7.65 -20.52 2.05
N GLY A 78 -6.74 -19.56 2.25
CA GLY A 78 -6.05 -19.34 3.52
C GLY A 78 -4.97 -20.37 3.84
N GLU A 79 -4.74 -21.34 2.95
CA GLU A 79 -3.75 -22.40 3.15
C GLU A 79 -2.33 -21.83 3.10
N ARG A 80 -1.44 -22.33 3.96
CA ARG A 80 -0.03 -21.92 3.95
C ARG A 80 0.64 -22.34 2.65
N LEU A 81 1.21 -21.37 1.93
CA LEU A 81 2.01 -21.66 0.76
C LEU A 81 3.39 -22.16 1.18
N VAL A 82 3.87 -23.20 0.52
CA VAL A 82 5.16 -23.82 0.82
C VAL A 82 6.07 -23.77 -0.39
N ARG A 83 7.36 -23.72 -0.11
CA ARG A 83 8.42 -24.02 -1.07
C ARG A 83 9.17 -25.22 -0.53
N GLN A 84 9.42 -26.21 -1.37
CA GLN A 84 10.20 -27.38 -0.97
C GLN A 84 11.36 -27.58 -1.92
N THR A 85 12.55 -27.77 -1.35
CA THR A 85 13.70 -28.25 -2.12
C THR A 85 13.52 -29.72 -2.48
N PRO A 86 14.15 -30.23 -3.56
CA PRO A 86 14.13 -31.66 -3.88
C PRO A 86 14.43 -32.54 -2.66
N GLN A 87 15.46 -32.18 -1.88
CA GLN A 87 15.83 -32.91 -0.68
C GLN A 87 14.70 -32.93 0.37
N GLN A 88 14.07 -31.78 0.66
CA GLN A 88 12.95 -31.74 1.61
C GLN A 88 11.73 -32.54 1.14
N ILE A 89 11.55 -32.68 -0.18
CA ILE A 89 10.51 -33.53 -0.75
C ILE A 89 10.86 -35.00 -0.47
N VAL A 90 12.10 -35.41 -0.78
CA VAL A 90 12.63 -36.75 -0.51
C VAL A 90 12.51 -37.10 0.97
N ASP A 91 12.99 -36.24 1.87
CA ASP A 91 12.95 -36.44 3.32
C ASP A 91 11.51 -36.67 3.82
N ARG A 92 10.52 -35.96 3.27
CA ARG A 92 9.10 -36.11 3.63
C ARG A 92 8.50 -37.43 3.16
N VAL A 93 8.98 -37.95 2.02
CA VAL A 93 8.55 -39.24 1.48
C VAL A 93 9.18 -40.39 2.25
N LEU A 94 10.44 -40.23 2.67
CA LEU A 94 11.14 -41.18 3.52
C LEU A 94 10.51 -41.31 4.92
N ALA A 95 9.72 -40.33 5.36
CA ALA A 95 8.95 -40.38 6.60
C ALA A 95 7.64 -41.19 6.51
N LEU A 96 7.27 -41.72 5.34
CA LEU A 96 6.12 -42.62 5.17
C LEU A 96 6.43 -44.03 5.69
N ASP A 97 5.39 -44.86 5.88
CA ASP A 97 5.57 -46.23 6.38
C ASP A 97 6.36 -47.11 5.42
N GLU A 98 7.21 -47.97 5.98
CA GLU A 98 8.02 -48.90 5.18
C GLU A 98 7.13 -49.86 4.35
N GLY A 99 7.50 -50.06 3.09
CA GLY A 99 6.73 -50.85 2.15
C GLY A 99 5.54 -50.12 1.50
N THR A 100 5.41 -48.81 1.69
CA THR A 100 4.48 -47.95 0.92
C THR A 100 4.87 -47.95 -0.56
N ARG A 101 3.88 -48.18 -1.44
CA ARG A 101 4.08 -48.12 -2.90
C ARG A 101 3.63 -46.76 -3.40
N PHE A 102 4.44 -46.11 -4.20
CA PHE A 102 4.09 -44.81 -4.77
C PHE A 102 4.68 -44.62 -6.16
N GLN A 103 4.08 -43.71 -6.92
CA GLN A 103 4.54 -43.32 -8.24
C GLN A 103 4.98 -41.86 -8.20
N VAL A 104 6.13 -41.56 -8.79
CA VAL A 104 6.62 -40.20 -9.02
C VAL A 104 6.07 -39.73 -10.36
N LEU A 105 5.29 -38.66 -10.32
CA LEU A 105 4.58 -38.11 -11.46
C LEU A 105 5.07 -36.70 -11.78
N ALA A 106 5.14 -36.37 -13.07
CA ALA A 106 5.43 -35.03 -13.56
C ALA A 106 4.17 -34.44 -14.22
N PRO A 107 3.48 -33.46 -13.58
CA PRO A 107 2.25 -32.89 -14.09
C PRO A 107 2.51 -31.86 -15.20
N ILE A 108 2.53 -32.32 -16.45
CA ILE A 108 2.85 -31.49 -17.62
C ILE A 108 1.68 -30.58 -17.99
N VAL A 109 0.45 -31.07 -17.88
CA VAL A 109 -0.78 -30.33 -18.20
C VAL A 109 -1.72 -30.39 -17.01
N ARG A 110 -2.25 -29.24 -16.59
CA ARG A 110 -3.16 -29.11 -15.44
C ARG A 110 -4.38 -28.29 -15.82
N GLY A 111 -5.52 -28.95 -16.03
CA GLY A 111 -6.82 -28.31 -16.30
C GLY A 111 -6.84 -27.37 -17.51
N ARG A 112 -6.12 -27.71 -18.59
CA ARG A 112 -6.03 -26.88 -19.80
C ARG A 112 -6.71 -27.56 -20.99
N LYS A 113 -7.26 -26.75 -21.90
CA LYS A 113 -7.95 -27.24 -23.10
C LYS A 113 -6.98 -27.49 -24.25
N GLY A 114 -7.11 -28.62 -24.92
CA GLY A 114 -6.28 -28.99 -26.07
C GLY A 114 -6.30 -30.49 -26.36
N THR A 115 -5.82 -30.90 -27.54
CA THR A 115 -5.74 -32.32 -27.93
C THR A 115 -4.43 -32.98 -27.49
N TYR A 116 -3.36 -32.20 -27.26
CA TYR A 116 -2.06 -32.64 -26.74
C TYR A 116 -1.37 -33.81 -27.48
N ASP A 117 -1.80 -34.18 -28.68
CA ASP A 117 -1.22 -35.29 -29.47
C ASP A 117 0.30 -35.15 -29.69
N THR A 118 0.75 -33.94 -30.04
CA THR A 118 2.18 -33.66 -30.22
C THR A 118 2.96 -33.77 -28.92
N LEU A 119 2.35 -33.37 -27.80
CA LEU A 119 2.99 -33.44 -26.49
C LEU A 119 3.17 -34.91 -26.06
N LEU A 120 2.15 -35.75 -26.25
CA LEU A 120 2.20 -37.17 -25.91
C LEU A 120 3.22 -37.91 -26.79
N ALA A 121 3.28 -37.60 -28.08
CA ALA A 121 4.29 -38.15 -29.00
C ALA A 121 5.73 -37.72 -28.62
N ASP A 122 5.93 -36.45 -28.26
CA ASP A 122 7.23 -35.95 -27.81
C ASP A 122 7.68 -36.66 -26.52
N LEU A 123 6.77 -36.88 -25.57
CA LEU A 123 7.05 -37.61 -24.32
C LEU A 123 7.38 -39.09 -24.59
N ALA A 124 6.66 -39.74 -25.50
CA ALA A 124 6.97 -41.10 -25.93
C ALA A 124 8.38 -41.18 -26.56
N SER A 125 8.74 -40.20 -27.40
CA SER A 125 10.07 -40.13 -28.03
C SER A 125 11.22 -39.92 -27.04
N GLN A 126 10.94 -39.28 -25.90
CA GLN A 126 11.86 -39.09 -24.79
C GLN A 126 12.02 -40.36 -23.91
N GLY A 127 11.25 -41.42 -24.21
CA GLY A 127 11.37 -42.73 -23.56
C GLY A 127 10.40 -42.96 -22.39
N PHE A 128 9.44 -42.06 -22.17
CA PHE A 128 8.37 -42.30 -21.20
C PHE A 128 7.35 -43.29 -21.78
N SER A 129 6.93 -44.27 -20.98
CA SER A 129 5.99 -45.31 -21.42
C SER A 129 4.56 -45.09 -20.96
N ARG A 130 4.34 -44.31 -19.89
CA ARG A 130 3.03 -44.17 -19.24
C ARG A 130 2.74 -42.74 -18.83
N ALA A 131 1.48 -42.35 -18.96
CA ALA A 131 0.95 -41.10 -18.44
C ALA A 131 -0.43 -41.34 -17.82
N ILE A 132 -0.75 -40.58 -16.79
CA ILE A 132 -2.09 -40.49 -16.24
C ILE A 132 -2.78 -39.32 -16.94
N VAL A 133 -3.85 -39.59 -17.67
CA VAL A 133 -4.65 -38.61 -18.40
C VAL A 133 -6.04 -38.61 -17.80
N ASP A 134 -6.48 -37.46 -17.27
CA ASP A 134 -7.77 -37.28 -16.61
C ASP A 134 -8.10 -38.32 -15.52
N GLY A 135 -7.07 -38.82 -14.84
CA GLY A 135 -7.17 -39.80 -13.76
C GLY A 135 -7.03 -41.25 -14.20
N GLU A 136 -7.03 -41.53 -15.50
CA GLU A 136 -6.84 -42.88 -16.06
C GLU A 136 -5.40 -43.10 -16.53
N LEU A 137 -4.87 -44.31 -16.30
CA LEU A 137 -3.52 -44.67 -16.71
C LEU A 137 -3.51 -45.12 -18.19
N HIS A 138 -2.77 -44.40 -19.02
CA HIS A 138 -2.57 -44.72 -20.44
C HIS A 138 -1.11 -45.08 -20.73
N GLU A 139 -0.90 -46.03 -21.65
CA GLU A 139 0.42 -46.25 -22.24
C GLU A 139 0.62 -45.24 -23.38
N LEU A 140 1.76 -44.54 -23.39
CA LEU A 140 2.07 -43.48 -24.37
C LEU A 140 2.26 -44.00 -25.80
N SER A 141 2.27 -45.33 -25.98
CA SER A 141 2.22 -45.99 -27.29
C SER A 141 0.83 -46.05 -27.91
N ASP A 142 -0.22 -45.87 -27.10
CA ASP A 142 -1.61 -45.92 -27.55
C ASP A 142 -2.09 -44.54 -28.03
N ASP A 143 -2.95 -44.51 -29.05
CA ASP A 143 -3.61 -43.28 -29.49
C ASP A 143 -4.61 -42.82 -28.41
N VAL A 144 -4.29 -41.71 -27.74
CA VAL A 144 -5.18 -41.06 -26.77
C VAL A 144 -5.80 -39.84 -27.43
N ASP A 145 -7.06 -39.96 -27.88
CA ASP A 145 -7.80 -38.87 -28.52
C ASP A 145 -8.45 -37.96 -27.46
N LEU A 146 -7.89 -36.76 -27.25
CA LEU A 146 -8.38 -35.79 -26.26
C LEU A 146 -9.24 -34.71 -26.91
N ALA A 147 -10.39 -34.42 -26.30
CA ALA A 147 -11.36 -33.46 -26.81
C ALA A 147 -10.86 -32.01 -26.72
N ARG A 148 -10.59 -31.37 -27.87
CA ARG A 148 -10.07 -30.00 -27.98
C ARG A 148 -10.73 -28.93 -27.08
N TYR A 149 -12.02 -29.04 -26.79
CA TYR A 149 -12.79 -28.03 -26.05
C TYR A 149 -12.99 -28.35 -24.55
N GLU A 150 -12.49 -29.49 -24.09
CA GLU A 150 -12.56 -29.95 -22.71
C GLU A 150 -11.24 -29.67 -21.98
N GLN A 151 -11.27 -29.61 -20.65
CA GLN A 151 -10.07 -29.39 -19.84
C GLN A 151 -9.46 -30.75 -19.51
N HIS A 152 -8.18 -30.91 -19.81
CA HIS A 152 -7.43 -32.14 -19.55
C HIS A 152 -6.33 -31.91 -18.52
N THR A 153 -5.99 -32.98 -17.79
CA THR A 153 -4.86 -33.07 -16.87
C THR A 153 -4.00 -34.26 -17.26
N ILE A 154 -2.71 -34.02 -17.50
CA ILE A 154 -1.76 -35.03 -17.98
C ILE A 154 -0.55 -35.03 -17.04
N SER A 155 -0.34 -36.16 -16.36
CA SER A 155 0.80 -36.41 -15.46
C SER A 155 1.61 -37.61 -15.94
N VAL A 156 2.86 -37.40 -16.33
CA VAL A 156 3.75 -38.47 -16.83
C VAL A 156 4.29 -39.28 -15.66
N VAL A 157 4.30 -40.61 -15.79
CA VAL A 157 4.89 -41.49 -14.77
C VAL A 157 6.40 -41.55 -14.97
N VAL A 158 7.15 -40.94 -14.05
CA VAL A 158 8.63 -40.87 -14.12
C VAL A 158 9.25 -42.11 -13.51
N ASP A 159 8.81 -42.53 -12.32
CA ASP A 159 9.27 -43.77 -11.70
C ASP A 159 8.19 -44.37 -10.79
N ARG A 160 8.31 -45.67 -10.50
CA ARG A 160 7.44 -46.41 -9.57
C ARG A 160 8.32 -47.06 -8.52
N LEU A 161 8.12 -46.65 -7.28
CA LEU A 161 9.02 -46.94 -6.18
C LEU A 161 8.25 -47.61 -5.03
N VAL A 162 8.97 -48.39 -4.24
CA VAL A 162 8.46 -49.01 -3.01
C VAL A 162 9.41 -48.59 -1.89
N LEU A 163 8.88 -47.93 -0.87
CA LEU A 163 9.69 -47.43 0.23
C LEU A 163 10.42 -48.59 0.92
N ARG A 164 11.75 -48.54 0.92
CA ARG A 164 12.68 -49.52 1.53
C ARG A 164 13.98 -48.81 1.87
N ASP A 165 14.74 -49.35 2.81
CA ASP A 165 16.08 -48.84 3.12
C ASP A 165 16.98 -48.77 1.86
N GLY A 166 17.66 -47.63 1.68
CA GLY A 166 18.57 -47.37 0.57
C GLY A 166 17.93 -46.84 -0.73
N ILE A 167 16.62 -46.56 -0.75
CA ILE A 167 15.93 -46.02 -1.96
C ILE A 167 16.19 -44.52 -2.21
N GLU A 168 16.76 -43.81 -1.24
CA GLU A 168 16.93 -42.35 -1.24
C GLU A 168 17.59 -41.81 -2.53
N ARG A 169 18.67 -42.44 -3.00
CA ARG A 169 19.37 -41.98 -4.20
C ARG A 169 18.50 -42.06 -5.45
N ARG A 170 17.78 -43.17 -5.62
CA ARG A 170 16.87 -43.36 -6.75
C ARG A 170 15.67 -42.42 -6.68
N LEU A 171 15.10 -42.25 -5.50
CA LEU A 171 14.00 -41.32 -5.28
C LEU A 171 14.42 -39.88 -5.61
N THR A 172 15.61 -39.46 -5.20
CA THR A 172 16.18 -38.14 -5.51
C THR A 172 16.33 -37.95 -7.02
N GLU A 173 16.95 -38.92 -7.71
CA GLU A 173 17.10 -38.90 -9.18
C GLU A 173 15.75 -38.81 -9.90
N SER A 174 14.73 -39.58 -9.48
CA SER A 174 13.38 -39.54 -10.04
C SER A 174 12.68 -38.20 -9.78
N MET A 175 12.84 -37.64 -8.57
CA MET A 175 12.26 -36.35 -8.21
C MET A 175 12.88 -35.19 -9.00
N GLU A 176 14.20 -35.18 -9.19
CA GLU A 176 14.88 -34.19 -10.02
C GLU A 176 14.41 -34.27 -11.47
N ALA A 177 14.27 -35.48 -12.03
CA ALA A 177 13.74 -35.68 -13.37
C ALA A 177 12.29 -35.18 -13.50
N ALA A 178 11.43 -35.47 -12.52
CA ALA A 178 10.04 -35.02 -12.52
C ALA A 178 9.92 -33.49 -12.43
N LEU A 179 10.68 -32.88 -11.52
CA LEU A 179 10.74 -31.43 -11.34
C LEU A 179 11.29 -30.73 -12.60
N ALA A 180 12.31 -31.30 -13.26
CA ALA A 180 12.84 -30.75 -14.49
C ALA A 180 11.84 -30.82 -15.65
N LEU A 181 11.05 -31.90 -15.72
CA LEU A 181 10.08 -32.13 -16.80
C LEU A 181 8.83 -31.24 -16.67
N ALA A 182 8.40 -30.96 -15.44
CA ALA A 182 7.17 -30.21 -15.14
C ALA A 182 7.43 -28.83 -14.50
N ASP A 183 8.51 -28.15 -14.92
CA ASP A 183 8.86 -26.76 -14.53
C ASP A 183 8.80 -26.51 -13.01
N GLY A 184 9.49 -27.36 -12.25
CA GLY A 184 9.61 -27.26 -10.80
C GLY A 184 8.40 -27.79 -10.03
N VAL A 185 7.50 -28.57 -10.63
CA VAL A 185 6.38 -29.25 -9.96
C VAL A 185 6.50 -30.78 -10.10
N ALA A 186 6.18 -31.53 -9.06
CA ALA A 186 6.14 -32.98 -9.09
C ALA A 186 5.03 -33.50 -8.17
N GLU A 187 4.48 -34.66 -8.46
CA GLU A 187 3.42 -35.27 -7.66
C GLU A 187 3.84 -36.67 -7.23
N ILE A 188 3.43 -37.08 -6.03
CA ILE A 188 3.61 -38.44 -5.55
C ILE A 188 2.23 -39.02 -5.31
N GLN A 189 1.88 -40.02 -6.10
CA GLN A 189 0.64 -40.77 -5.94
C GLN A 189 0.93 -42.03 -5.14
N ILE A 190 0.37 -42.10 -3.93
CA ILE A 190 0.44 -43.29 -3.09
C ILE A 190 -0.57 -44.29 -3.65
N VAL A 191 -0.09 -45.50 -3.96
CA VAL A 191 -0.90 -46.59 -4.49
C VAL A 191 -1.27 -47.50 -3.33
N PRO A 192 -2.58 -47.72 -3.06
CA PRO A 192 -3.02 -48.64 -2.03
C PRO A 192 -2.45 -50.05 -2.24
N ARG A 193 -2.24 -50.81 -1.16
CA ARG A 193 -1.89 -52.23 -1.25
C ARG A 193 -3.10 -52.99 -1.80
N GLY A 194 -3.18 -53.15 -3.12
CA GLY A 194 -4.13 -54.08 -3.73
C GLY A 194 -3.86 -55.50 -3.22
N GLY A 195 -4.80 -56.07 -2.46
CA GLY A 195 -4.65 -57.40 -1.88
C GLY A 195 -5.74 -57.91 -0.92
N GLU A 196 -6.74 -57.10 -0.52
CA GLU A 196 -7.93 -57.65 0.13
C GLU A 196 -9.04 -57.78 -0.92
N VAL A 197 -9.37 -59.03 -1.23
CA VAL A 197 -10.58 -59.40 -1.96
C VAL A 197 -11.77 -58.79 -1.22
N PRO A 198 -12.74 -58.15 -1.89
CA PRO A 198 -13.93 -57.65 -1.20
C PRO A 198 -14.57 -58.81 -0.44
N ASP A 199 -14.68 -58.70 0.88
CA ASP A 199 -15.54 -59.58 1.65
C ASP A 199 -16.98 -59.31 1.18
N PRO A 200 -17.71 -60.31 0.64
CA PRO A 200 -19.07 -60.11 0.15
C PRO A 200 -20.05 -59.63 1.24
N ASP A 201 -19.67 -59.71 2.51
CA ASP A 201 -20.51 -59.41 3.67
C ASP A 201 -20.26 -58.05 4.34
N ASP A 202 -19.37 -57.19 3.80
CA ASP A 202 -19.13 -55.82 4.34
C ASP A 202 -19.44 -54.72 3.30
N PRO A 203 -20.62 -54.08 3.34
CA PRO A 203 -21.01 -53.02 2.40
C PRO A 203 -20.35 -51.66 2.70
N ASP A 204 -19.67 -51.50 3.84
CA ASP A 204 -19.13 -50.22 4.34
C ASP A 204 -17.58 -50.17 4.31
N GLY A 205 -16.92 -51.05 3.57
CA GLY A 205 -15.48 -51.01 3.36
C GLY A 205 -15.04 -49.74 2.62
N ASP A 206 -14.53 -48.74 3.34
CA ASP A 206 -13.98 -47.50 2.82
C ASP A 206 -12.94 -47.79 1.71
N GLN A 207 -13.31 -47.54 0.45
CA GLN A 207 -12.38 -47.55 -0.66
C GLN A 207 -11.45 -46.34 -0.54
N GLU A 208 -10.32 -46.49 0.14
CA GLU A 208 -9.26 -45.47 0.12
C GLU A 208 -8.68 -45.36 -1.30
N GLY A 209 -9.19 -44.40 -2.07
CA GLY A 209 -8.66 -44.03 -3.38
C GLY A 209 -7.20 -43.56 -3.31
N PRO A 210 -6.48 -43.52 -4.45
CA PRO A 210 -5.08 -43.10 -4.49
C PRO A 210 -4.92 -41.67 -3.96
N ARG A 211 -4.04 -41.49 -2.97
CA ARG A 211 -3.75 -40.19 -2.37
C ARG A 211 -2.56 -39.54 -3.10
N THR A 212 -2.80 -38.39 -3.73
CA THR A 212 -1.75 -37.61 -4.41
C THR A 212 -1.23 -36.50 -3.50
N ILE A 213 0.09 -36.37 -3.41
CA ILE A 213 0.78 -35.29 -2.70
C ILE A 213 1.52 -34.47 -3.75
N ILE A 214 1.25 -33.17 -3.81
CA ILE A 214 1.87 -32.27 -4.79
C ILE A 214 3.06 -31.56 -4.13
N PHE A 215 4.14 -31.43 -4.88
CA PHE A 215 5.38 -30.77 -4.48
C PHE A 215 5.78 -29.72 -5.51
N SER A 216 6.32 -28.59 -5.05
CA SER A 216 6.88 -27.57 -5.95
C SER A 216 8.14 -26.92 -5.38
N GLN A 217 9.09 -26.64 -6.28
CA GLN A 217 10.24 -25.78 -6.04
C GLN A 217 9.86 -24.29 -6.04
N HIS A 218 8.72 -23.95 -6.62
CA HIS A 218 8.13 -22.62 -6.54
C HIS A 218 7.25 -22.51 -5.31
N LEU A 219 6.88 -21.28 -4.96
CA LEU A 219 5.88 -21.07 -3.92
C LEU A 219 4.53 -21.63 -4.42
N SER A 220 3.99 -22.66 -3.79
CA SER A 220 2.75 -23.30 -4.25
C SER A 220 1.79 -23.64 -3.12
N ARG A 221 0.51 -23.76 -3.48
CA ARG A 221 -0.53 -24.31 -2.61
C ARG A 221 -0.38 -25.84 -2.56
N PRO A 222 -0.25 -26.47 -1.37
CA PRO A 222 -0.12 -27.92 -1.27
C PRO A 222 -1.32 -28.72 -1.78
N SER A 223 -2.55 -28.19 -1.65
CA SER A 223 -3.78 -28.93 -2.00
C SER A 223 -4.01 -29.12 -3.50
N ASP A 224 -3.66 -28.16 -4.36
CA ASP A 224 -3.91 -28.20 -5.81
C ASP A 224 -2.69 -27.89 -6.69
N GLY A 225 -1.54 -27.58 -6.09
CA GLY A 225 -0.30 -27.27 -6.81
C GLY A 225 -0.31 -25.93 -7.52
N LYS A 226 -1.28 -25.03 -7.27
CA LYS A 226 -1.30 -23.69 -7.84
C LYS A 226 -0.02 -22.94 -7.47
N SER A 227 0.72 -22.50 -8.47
CA SER A 227 2.00 -21.81 -8.31
C SER A 227 1.80 -20.30 -8.17
N PHE A 228 2.63 -19.68 -7.33
CA PHE A 228 2.63 -18.26 -7.01
C PHE A 228 4.01 -17.64 -7.30
N GLU A 229 4.03 -16.33 -7.50
CA GLU A 229 5.30 -15.59 -7.62
C GLU A 229 6.06 -15.61 -6.29
N ASP A 230 7.39 -15.60 -6.39
CA ASP A 230 8.28 -15.51 -5.26
C ASP A 230 8.09 -14.20 -4.48
N LEU A 231 8.17 -14.31 -3.15
CA LEU A 231 8.12 -13.15 -2.28
C LEU A 231 9.47 -12.43 -2.26
N ALA A 232 9.45 -11.17 -2.68
CA ALA A 232 10.54 -10.23 -2.54
C ALA A 232 10.04 -8.92 -1.88
N PRO A 233 10.94 -8.07 -1.37
CA PRO A 233 10.53 -6.80 -0.74
C PRO A 233 9.71 -5.88 -1.66
N ARG A 234 9.82 -6.04 -2.98
CA ARG A 234 9.03 -5.28 -3.96
C ARG A 234 7.55 -5.69 -3.99
N ASN A 235 7.22 -6.94 -3.65
CA ASN A 235 5.84 -7.42 -3.58
C ASN A 235 5.08 -6.73 -2.44
N PHE A 236 5.78 -6.29 -1.40
CA PHE A 236 5.18 -5.50 -0.31
C PHE A 236 5.18 -3.99 -0.59
N SER A 237 5.50 -3.55 -1.81
CA SER A 237 5.46 -2.13 -2.17
C SER A 237 4.20 -1.81 -2.97
N PHE A 238 3.34 -0.94 -2.42
CA PHE A 238 2.21 -0.40 -3.19
C PHE A 238 2.63 0.62 -4.27
N ASN A 239 3.90 1.04 -4.30
CA ASN A 239 4.47 1.85 -5.38
C ASN A 239 4.94 0.99 -6.57
N SER A 240 4.96 -0.33 -6.40
CA SER A 240 5.40 -1.27 -7.41
C SER A 240 4.20 -2.05 -7.97
N PRO A 241 4.13 -2.30 -9.29
CA PRO A 241 3.04 -3.09 -9.87
C PRO A 241 2.97 -4.52 -9.31
N TYR A 242 4.10 -5.07 -8.85
CA TYR A 242 4.19 -6.40 -8.24
C TYR A 242 3.45 -6.50 -6.90
N GLY A 243 3.29 -5.39 -6.18
CA GLY A 243 2.65 -5.35 -4.88
C GLY A 243 1.35 -4.57 -4.83
N ALA A 244 1.15 -3.63 -5.76
CA ALA A 244 0.01 -2.74 -5.77
C ALA A 244 -1.32 -3.46 -6.01
N CYS A 245 -2.36 -3.02 -5.31
CA CYS A 245 -3.73 -3.40 -5.59
C CYS A 245 -4.09 -3.04 -7.04
N GLN A 246 -4.55 -4.01 -7.83
CA GLN A 246 -4.88 -3.80 -9.24
C GLN A 246 -6.03 -2.79 -9.45
N ARG A 247 -6.98 -2.71 -8.51
CA ARG A 247 -8.15 -1.82 -8.62
C ARG A 247 -7.81 -0.35 -8.43
N CYS A 248 -6.94 -0.02 -7.47
CA CYS A 248 -6.59 1.37 -7.13
C CYS A 248 -5.14 1.73 -7.48
N ALA A 249 -4.40 0.84 -8.15
CA ALA A 249 -2.99 1.04 -8.52
C ALA A 249 -2.10 1.53 -7.36
N GLY A 250 -2.33 0.97 -6.17
CA GLY A 250 -1.57 1.28 -4.96
C GLY A 250 -1.96 2.58 -4.24
N LEU A 251 -3.02 3.27 -4.65
CA LEU A 251 -3.48 4.49 -3.98
C LEU A 251 -4.19 4.20 -2.65
N GLY A 252 -4.88 3.06 -2.56
CA GLY A 252 -5.69 2.68 -1.39
C GLY A 252 -7.05 3.36 -1.35
N SER A 253 -7.24 4.48 -2.05
CA SER A 253 -8.54 5.11 -2.24
C SER A 253 -8.99 5.03 -3.70
N VAL A 254 -10.30 5.15 -3.89
CA VAL A 254 -10.92 5.37 -5.20
C VAL A 254 -11.88 6.55 -5.08
N PHE A 255 -12.08 7.29 -6.16
CA PHE A 255 -13.12 8.29 -6.22
C PHE A 255 -14.46 7.60 -6.45
N GLU A 256 -15.40 7.83 -5.55
CA GLU A 256 -16.79 7.41 -5.70
C GLU A 256 -17.69 8.65 -5.73
N VAL A 257 -18.66 8.65 -6.64
CA VAL A 257 -19.64 9.73 -6.72
C VAL A 257 -20.49 9.71 -5.46
N ASP A 258 -20.65 10.86 -4.83
CA ASP A 258 -21.42 10.98 -3.60
C ASP A 258 -22.77 11.63 -3.88
N SER A 259 -23.86 10.98 -3.46
CA SER A 259 -25.21 11.49 -3.68
C SER A 259 -25.49 12.83 -2.99
N GLU A 260 -24.86 13.08 -1.83
CA GLU A 260 -25.00 14.33 -1.09
C GLU A 260 -24.28 15.49 -1.80
N LEU A 261 -23.15 15.22 -2.47
CA LEU A 261 -22.47 16.23 -3.27
C LEU A 261 -23.21 16.52 -4.58
N VAL A 262 -23.86 15.50 -5.16
CA VAL A 262 -24.70 15.66 -6.35
C VAL A 262 -25.99 16.42 -6.05
N VAL A 263 -26.57 16.22 -4.86
CA VAL A 263 -27.77 16.92 -4.38
C VAL A 263 -27.47 17.57 -3.03
N PRO A 264 -26.77 18.72 -3.01
CA PRO A 264 -26.33 19.36 -1.77
C PRO A 264 -27.49 19.94 -0.96
N ASN A 265 -28.59 20.31 -1.63
CA ASN A 265 -29.80 20.80 -0.98
C ASN A 265 -31.02 19.98 -1.41
N ALA A 266 -31.46 19.08 -0.53
CA ALA A 266 -32.60 18.21 -0.76
C ALA A 266 -33.97 18.91 -0.61
N ASP A 267 -33.99 20.19 -0.21
CA ASP A 267 -35.20 21.00 -0.14
C ASP A 267 -35.57 21.67 -1.46
N LEU A 268 -34.61 21.77 -2.40
CA LEU A 268 -34.88 22.27 -3.74
C LEU A 268 -35.68 21.27 -4.56
N SER A 269 -36.51 21.79 -5.46
CA SER A 269 -37.20 21.02 -6.49
C SER A 269 -36.28 20.69 -7.67
N LEU A 270 -36.71 19.77 -8.55
CA LEU A 270 -35.97 19.48 -9.78
C LEU A 270 -35.88 20.71 -10.70
N ALA A 271 -36.94 21.53 -10.74
CA ALA A 271 -36.99 22.76 -11.52
C ALA A 271 -36.05 23.86 -10.99
N GLU A 272 -35.84 23.92 -9.67
CA GLU A 272 -34.91 24.85 -9.02
C GLU A 272 -33.44 24.38 -9.08
N GLY A 273 -33.19 23.20 -9.65
CA GLY A 273 -31.83 22.70 -9.85
C GLY A 273 -31.28 21.88 -8.69
N ALA A 274 -32.11 21.05 -8.03
CA ALA A 274 -31.66 20.13 -6.98
C ALA A 274 -30.44 19.26 -7.38
N ILE A 275 -30.31 18.88 -8.65
CA ILE A 275 -29.15 18.14 -9.18
C ILE A 275 -28.05 19.14 -9.56
N ALA A 276 -27.09 19.36 -8.66
CA ALA A 276 -26.07 20.40 -8.79
C ALA A 276 -25.24 20.31 -10.09
N PRO A 277 -24.72 19.14 -10.53
CA PRO A 277 -23.93 19.03 -11.76
C PRO A 277 -24.64 19.48 -13.04
N TRP A 278 -25.97 19.50 -13.03
CA TRP A 278 -26.81 19.83 -14.18
C TRP A 278 -27.59 21.13 -14.01
N SER A 279 -27.43 21.80 -12.86
CA SER A 279 -28.07 23.08 -12.52
C SER A 279 -27.33 24.29 -13.12
N GLY A 280 -25.98 24.23 -13.15
CA GLY A 280 -25.12 25.33 -13.56
C GLY A 280 -24.51 25.13 -14.95
N GLY A 281 -24.93 25.93 -15.94
CA GLY A 281 -24.28 25.94 -17.24
C GLY A 281 -25.01 26.77 -18.31
N ARG A 282 -24.27 27.23 -19.33
CA ARG A 282 -24.83 27.92 -20.50
C ARG A 282 -25.75 27.02 -21.35
N SER A 283 -25.64 25.70 -21.19
CA SER A 283 -26.41 24.71 -21.95
C SER A 283 -27.57 24.16 -21.11
N ARG A 284 -28.81 24.49 -21.50
CA ARG A 284 -30.05 23.92 -20.93
C ARG A 284 -30.34 22.48 -21.39
N TYR A 285 -29.33 21.74 -21.83
CA TYR A 285 -29.49 20.38 -22.35
C TYR A 285 -29.97 19.43 -21.25
N PHE A 286 -29.22 19.37 -20.13
CA PHE A 286 -29.50 18.43 -19.05
C PHE A 286 -30.78 18.77 -18.29
N SER A 287 -31.09 20.05 -18.09
CA SER A 287 -32.37 20.45 -17.48
C SER A 287 -33.56 19.95 -18.30
N ARG A 288 -33.53 20.12 -19.63
CA ARG A 288 -34.59 19.61 -20.53
C ARG A 288 -34.66 18.09 -20.57
N LEU A 289 -33.52 17.41 -20.43
CA LEU A 289 -33.48 15.95 -20.37
C LEU A 289 -34.13 15.44 -19.08
N VAL A 290 -33.83 16.06 -17.94
CA VAL A 290 -34.46 15.73 -16.64
C VAL A 290 -35.96 16.02 -16.68
N GLU A 291 -36.39 17.15 -17.25
CA GLU A 291 -37.82 17.47 -17.43
C GLU A 291 -38.53 16.41 -18.29
N ALA A 292 -37.91 15.97 -19.39
CA ALA A 292 -38.48 14.94 -20.26
C ALA A 292 -38.56 13.57 -19.58
N VAL A 293 -37.54 13.21 -18.80
CA VAL A 293 -37.50 12.00 -17.96
C VAL A 293 -38.59 12.05 -16.89
N ALA A 294 -38.76 13.20 -16.25
CA ALA A 294 -39.78 13.40 -15.24
C ALA A 294 -41.20 13.28 -15.81
N ALA A 295 -41.45 13.85 -17.00
CA ALA A 295 -42.73 13.74 -17.67
C ALA A 295 -43.07 12.31 -18.10
N ASP A 296 -42.07 11.56 -18.60
CA ASP A 296 -42.25 10.17 -19.05
C ASP A 296 -42.54 9.21 -17.88
N GLN A 297 -41.91 9.44 -16.73
CA GLN A 297 -42.02 8.58 -15.54
C GLN A 297 -43.02 9.08 -14.49
N GLY A 298 -43.71 10.19 -14.75
CA GLY A 298 -44.70 10.78 -13.82
C GLY A 298 -44.09 11.33 -12.53
N ILE A 299 -42.88 11.90 -12.61
CA ILE A 299 -42.18 12.49 -11.46
C ILE A 299 -42.62 13.96 -11.29
N ASP A 300 -43.04 14.33 -10.09
CA ASP A 300 -43.32 15.72 -9.73
C ASP A 300 -42.02 16.55 -9.73
N THR A 301 -41.96 17.58 -10.58
CA THR A 301 -40.80 18.45 -10.74
C THR A 301 -40.83 19.69 -9.85
N ALA A 302 -41.98 20.00 -9.24
CA ALA A 302 -42.18 21.17 -8.38
C ALA A 302 -42.01 20.83 -6.89
N GLY A 303 -42.21 19.57 -6.50
CA GLY A 303 -41.95 19.09 -5.16
C GLY A 303 -40.45 19.08 -4.80
N ALA A 304 -40.14 19.29 -3.52
CA ALA A 304 -38.78 19.17 -2.98
C ALA A 304 -38.19 17.76 -3.21
N TRP A 305 -36.90 17.68 -3.52
CA TRP A 305 -36.20 16.42 -3.81
C TRP A 305 -36.40 15.34 -2.72
N ARG A 306 -36.36 15.72 -1.44
CA ARG A 306 -36.58 14.79 -0.32
C ARG A 306 -37.97 14.13 -0.32
N ARG A 307 -38.98 14.78 -0.93
CA ARG A 307 -40.36 14.28 -1.00
C ARG A 307 -40.56 13.30 -2.16
N LEU A 308 -39.62 13.21 -3.09
CA LEU A 308 -39.69 12.26 -4.19
C LEU A 308 -39.62 10.81 -3.66
N PRO A 309 -40.41 9.88 -4.21
CA PRO A 309 -40.27 8.46 -3.88
C PRO A 309 -38.86 7.93 -4.11
N ALA A 310 -38.40 6.99 -3.29
CA ALA A 310 -37.05 6.40 -3.39
C ALA A 310 -36.77 5.80 -4.79
N LYS A 311 -37.79 5.22 -5.43
CA LYS A 311 -37.72 4.72 -6.82
C LYS A 311 -37.35 5.82 -7.81
N HIS A 312 -37.95 7.01 -7.70
CA HIS A 312 -37.68 8.14 -8.60
C HIS A 312 -36.30 8.74 -8.34
N ARG A 313 -35.89 8.86 -7.08
CA ARG A 313 -34.53 9.30 -6.73
C ARG A 313 -33.47 8.35 -7.29
N ARG A 314 -33.67 7.03 -7.15
CA ARG A 314 -32.76 6.02 -7.69
C ARG A 314 -32.70 6.03 -9.22
N LEU A 315 -33.84 6.22 -9.88
CA LEU A 315 -33.90 6.35 -11.35
C LEU A 315 -33.08 7.56 -11.83
N LEU A 316 -33.18 8.71 -11.16
CA LEU A 316 -32.45 9.92 -11.52
C LEU A 316 -30.95 9.84 -11.19
N LEU A 317 -30.57 9.18 -10.10
CA LEU A 317 -29.18 9.09 -9.65
C LEU A 317 -28.41 7.92 -10.26
N GLU A 318 -28.96 6.70 -10.27
CA GLU A 318 -28.23 5.45 -10.49
C GLU A 318 -28.68 4.67 -11.72
N THR A 319 -29.98 4.43 -11.88
CA THR A 319 -30.48 3.43 -12.85
C THR A 319 -30.64 3.99 -14.26
N GLY A 320 -31.07 5.24 -14.37
CA GLY A 320 -31.49 5.81 -15.65
C GLY A 320 -32.77 5.17 -16.21
N ILE A 321 -33.01 5.40 -17.50
CA ILE A 321 -34.13 4.83 -18.28
C ILE A 321 -33.57 3.86 -19.33
N GLU A 322 -34.19 2.70 -19.45
CA GLU A 322 -33.95 1.76 -20.55
C GLU A 322 -34.52 2.32 -21.86
N GLY A 323 -33.66 2.67 -22.81
CA GLY A 323 -34.05 3.22 -24.11
C GLY A 323 -33.69 4.70 -24.29
N ARG A 324 -34.38 5.37 -25.22
CA ARG A 324 -34.15 6.79 -25.54
C ARG A 324 -35.38 7.62 -25.21
N VAL A 325 -35.17 8.67 -24.44
CA VAL A 325 -36.19 9.67 -24.10
C VAL A 325 -36.25 10.70 -25.21
N LYS A 326 -37.47 11.00 -25.68
CA LYS A 326 -37.71 12.05 -26.68
C LYS A 326 -37.80 13.41 -25.98
N VAL A 327 -36.79 14.25 -26.17
CA VAL A 327 -36.76 15.60 -25.61
C VAL A 327 -37.25 16.59 -26.65
N ARG A 328 -38.34 17.30 -26.35
CA ARG A 328 -38.90 18.37 -27.19
C ARG A 328 -38.46 19.71 -26.63
N TYR A 329 -37.92 20.59 -27.47
CA TYR A 329 -37.53 21.94 -27.06
C TYR A 329 -37.72 22.97 -28.17
N THR A 330 -37.92 24.22 -27.77
CA THR A 330 -37.94 25.36 -28.69
C THR A 330 -36.55 25.95 -28.78
N ASN A 331 -36.01 26.05 -30.00
CA ASN A 331 -34.71 26.68 -30.21
C ASN A 331 -34.80 28.22 -30.12
N ARG A 332 -33.65 28.90 -30.15
CA ARG A 332 -33.58 30.38 -30.11
C ARG A 332 -34.32 31.09 -31.26
N PHE A 333 -34.74 30.36 -32.29
CA PHE A 333 -35.44 30.88 -33.47
C PHE A 333 -36.93 30.49 -33.49
N GLY A 334 -37.49 30.06 -32.34
CA GLY A 334 -38.91 29.72 -32.21
C GLY A 334 -39.33 28.40 -32.85
N ARG A 335 -38.40 27.62 -33.42
CA ARG A 335 -38.72 26.31 -34.03
C ARG A 335 -38.67 25.21 -32.99
N SER A 336 -39.73 24.40 -32.96
CA SER A 336 -39.77 23.17 -32.16
C SER A 336 -38.83 22.12 -32.77
N ARG A 337 -37.95 21.55 -31.95
CA ARG A 337 -37.05 20.45 -32.31
C ARG A 337 -37.24 19.29 -31.34
N VAL A 338 -37.11 18.08 -31.85
CA VAL A 338 -37.12 16.84 -31.07
C VAL A 338 -35.80 16.13 -31.28
N TYR A 339 -35.19 15.69 -30.20
CA TYR A 339 -34.04 14.77 -30.26
C TYR A 339 -34.25 13.63 -29.27
N SER A 340 -33.66 12.48 -29.57
CA SER A 340 -33.73 11.30 -28.72
C SER A 340 -32.41 11.14 -27.98
N ALA A 341 -32.44 11.18 -26.65
CA ALA A 341 -31.25 11.04 -25.80
C ALA A 341 -31.40 9.85 -24.84
N ARG A 342 -30.28 9.21 -24.51
CA ARG A 342 -30.25 8.19 -23.47
C ARG A 342 -30.08 8.88 -22.11
N PHE A 343 -30.81 8.42 -21.11
CA PHE A 343 -30.67 8.89 -19.74
C PHE A 343 -30.15 7.73 -18.89
N GLU A 344 -28.90 7.83 -18.44
CA GLU A 344 -28.22 6.77 -17.68
C GLU A 344 -28.16 7.05 -16.17
N GLY A 345 -28.72 8.17 -15.72
CA GLY A 345 -28.58 8.68 -14.35
C GLY A 345 -27.35 9.58 -14.16
N VAL A 346 -27.40 10.44 -13.14
CA VAL A 346 -26.34 11.44 -12.88
C VAL A 346 -25.03 10.77 -12.46
N MET A 347 -25.09 9.76 -11.58
CA MET A 347 -23.87 9.16 -11.02
C MET A 347 -23.11 8.34 -12.05
N PRO A 348 -23.73 7.45 -12.87
CA PRO A 348 -23.04 6.78 -13.97
C PRO A 348 -22.47 7.76 -14.99
N TYR A 349 -23.19 8.86 -15.27
CA TYR A 349 -22.71 9.93 -16.14
C TYR A 349 -21.41 10.56 -15.59
N LEU A 350 -21.38 10.94 -14.32
CA LEU A 350 -20.19 11.51 -13.68
C LEU A 350 -19.02 10.52 -13.64
N ARG A 351 -19.27 9.24 -13.30
CA ARG A 351 -18.24 8.18 -13.31
C ARG A 351 -17.62 8.02 -14.70
N ARG A 352 -18.46 7.95 -15.74
CA ARG A 352 -17.98 7.84 -17.13
C ARG A 352 -17.17 9.07 -17.53
N ARG A 353 -17.68 10.27 -17.25
CA ARG A 353 -17.01 11.53 -17.56
C ARG A 353 -15.66 11.69 -16.85
N HIS A 354 -15.54 11.22 -15.60
CA HIS A 354 -14.27 11.22 -14.88
C HIS A 354 -13.24 10.33 -15.56
N LYS A 355 -13.65 9.13 -15.99
CA LYS A 355 -12.79 8.17 -16.70
C LYS A 355 -12.39 8.65 -18.11
N GLU A 356 -13.29 9.32 -18.81
CA GLU A 356 -13.09 9.86 -20.17
C GLU A 356 -12.47 11.27 -20.17
N ALA A 357 -12.22 11.88 -19.01
CA ALA A 357 -11.69 13.25 -18.93
C ALA A 357 -10.27 13.32 -19.52
N GLU A 358 -10.11 14.13 -20.57
CA GLU A 358 -8.83 14.35 -21.26
C GLU A 358 -7.97 15.44 -20.60
N SER A 359 -8.56 16.31 -19.77
CA SER A 359 -7.84 17.37 -19.06
C SER A 359 -8.03 17.32 -17.55
N ASP A 360 -6.99 17.74 -16.82
CA ASP A 360 -6.99 17.70 -15.35
C ASP A 360 -8.06 18.63 -14.77
N SER A 361 -8.25 19.82 -15.34
CA SER A 361 -9.31 20.74 -14.92
C SER A 361 -10.71 20.15 -15.07
N GLN A 362 -10.99 19.39 -16.13
CA GLN A 362 -12.27 18.68 -16.27
C GLN A 362 -12.42 17.60 -15.20
N ARG A 363 -11.34 16.87 -14.92
CA ARG A 363 -11.33 15.82 -13.90
C ARG A 363 -11.60 16.39 -12.51
N GLU A 364 -10.90 17.46 -12.12
CA GLU A 364 -11.09 18.17 -10.85
C GLU A 364 -12.52 18.72 -10.68
N GLN A 365 -13.11 19.28 -11.74
CA GLN A 365 -14.51 19.73 -11.70
C GLN A 365 -15.49 18.59 -11.39
N ILE A 366 -15.22 17.39 -11.92
CA ILE A 366 -16.06 16.21 -11.66
C ILE A 366 -15.78 15.64 -10.26
N GLU A 367 -14.52 15.64 -9.84
CA GLU A 367 -14.10 15.21 -8.49
C GLU A 367 -14.74 16.05 -7.38
N GLY A 368 -15.14 17.30 -7.65
CA GLY A 368 -15.96 18.10 -6.73
C GLY A 368 -17.31 17.48 -6.35
N TYR A 369 -17.80 16.50 -7.12
CA TYR A 369 -19.01 15.73 -6.83
C TYR A 369 -18.70 14.30 -6.35
N MET A 370 -17.44 14.01 -6.06
CA MET A 370 -16.96 12.70 -5.64
C MET A 370 -16.29 12.80 -4.27
N ARG A 371 -16.30 11.70 -3.52
CA ARG A 371 -15.48 11.55 -2.32
C ARG A 371 -14.44 10.48 -2.55
N GLN A 372 -13.27 10.65 -1.94
CA GLN A 372 -12.30 9.57 -1.85
C GLN A 372 -12.76 8.59 -0.77
N VAL A 373 -13.00 7.35 -1.16
CA VAL A 373 -13.37 6.27 -0.25
C VAL A 373 -12.29 5.19 -0.26
N PRO A 374 -12.15 4.40 0.81
CA PRO A 374 -11.27 3.24 0.80
C PRO A 374 -11.60 2.30 -0.37
N CYS A 375 -10.57 1.85 -1.07
CA CYS A 375 -10.74 0.95 -2.22
C CYS A 375 -11.42 -0.35 -1.76
N PRO A 376 -12.54 -0.79 -2.36
CA PRO A 376 -13.26 -1.97 -1.88
C PRO A 376 -12.49 -3.28 -2.07
N ALA A 377 -11.51 -3.32 -2.98
CA ALA A 377 -10.75 -4.54 -3.27
C ALA A 377 -9.61 -4.79 -2.27
N CYS A 378 -9.00 -3.74 -1.71
CA CYS A 378 -7.93 -3.86 -0.72
C CYS A 378 -8.30 -3.24 0.63
N VAL A 379 -9.52 -2.72 0.79
CA VAL A 379 -10.02 -2.08 2.01
C VAL A 379 -9.09 -0.96 2.51
N GLY A 380 -8.47 -0.22 1.59
CA GLY A 380 -7.50 0.82 1.93
C GLY A 380 -6.04 0.36 2.07
N ALA A 381 -5.76 -0.94 2.03
CA ALA A 381 -4.44 -1.50 2.29
C ALA A 381 -3.39 -1.26 1.19
N ARG A 382 -3.82 -0.79 0.01
CA ARG A 382 -2.98 -0.46 -1.16
C ARG A 382 -2.29 -1.65 -1.82
N LEU A 383 -2.26 -2.81 -1.19
CA LEU A 383 -1.56 -4.01 -1.67
C LEU A 383 -2.50 -5.01 -2.37
N ASN A 384 -1.90 -5.91 -3.14
CA ASN A 384 -2.59 -7.05 -3.74
C ASN A 384 -2.93 -8.13 -2.70
N PRO A 385 -3.87 -9.04 -2.99
CA PRO A 385 -4.30 -10.06 -2.04
C PRO A 385 -3.18 -10.99 -1.55
N LEU A 386 -2.26 -11.39 -2.44
CA LEU A 386 -1.15 -12.28 -2.08
C LEU A 386 -0.22 -11.64 -1.04
N SER A 387 0.11 -10.36 -1.19
CA SER A 387 1.00 -9.66 -0.25
C SER A 387 0.32 -9.41 1.11
N LEU A 388 -1.00 -9.24 1.12
CA LEU A 388 -1.79 -9.13 2.35
C LEU A 388 -1.96 -10.47 3.07
N ALA A 389 -1.88 -11.58 2.34
CA ALA A 389 -1.97 -12.93 2.91
C ALA A 389 -0.66 -13.38 3.58
N VAL A 390 0.44 -12.64 3.41
CA VAL A 390 1.70 -12.91 4.13
C VAL A 390 1.62 -12.36 5.55
N ARG A 391 1.87 -13.22 6.54
CA ARG A 391 1.71 -12.90 7.96
C ARG A 391 2.96 -13.21 8.77
N ILE A 392 3.21 -12.42 9.80
CA ILE A 392 4.17 -12.70 10.87
C ILE A 392 3.36 -12.69 12.16
N ASP A 393 3.41 -13.78 12.94
CA ASP A 393 2.64 -13.93 14.18
C ASP A 393 1.14 -13.60 14.00
N GLY A 394 0.57 -14.05 12.87
CA GLY A 394 -0.83 -13.82 12.51
C GLY A 394 -1.17 -12.44 11.91
N LEU A 395 -0.24 -11.48 11.92
CA LEU A 395 -0.45 -10.10 11.46
C LEU A 395 0.14 -9.86 10.06
N SER A 396 -0.64 -9.26 9.16
CA SER A 396 -0.17 -8.78 7.86
C SER A 396 0.56 -7.44 7.97
N ILE A 397 1.33 -7.08 6.94
CA ILE A 397 2.02 -5.79 6.90
C ILE A 397 1.06 -4.60 7.02
N HIS A 398 -0.17 -4.75 6.49
CA HIS A 398 -1.19 -3.72 6.61
C HIS A 398 -1.71 -3.58 8.03
N ASP A 399 -1.87 -4.68 8.76
CA ASP A 399 -2.34 -4.66 10.15
C ASP A 399 -1.37 -3.84 11.01
N ILE A 400 -0.06 -4.13 10.91
CA ILE A 400 0.98 -3.34 11.61
C ILE A 400 0.95 -1.86 11.21
N CYS A 401 0.76 -1.57 9.92
CA CYS A 401 0.74 -0.18 9.45
C CYS A 401 -0.50 0.60 9.85
N SER A 402 -1.61 -0.09 10.14
CA SER A 402 -2.89 0.50 10.51
C SER A 402 -3.01 0.77 12.01
N LEU A 403 -2.22 0.09 12.83
CA LEU A 403 -2.07 0.42 14.25
C LEU A 403 -1.49 1.83 14.44
N SER A 404 -1.76 2.42 15.60
CA SER A 404 -1.01 3.61 16.03
C SER A 404 0.47 3.26 16.19
N ILE A 405 1.37 4.23 16.05
CA ILE A 405 2.83 4.02 16.18
C ILE A 405 3.17 3.44 17.55
N GLY A 406 2.48 3.87 18.61
CA GLY A 406 2.63 3.30 19.95
C GLY A 406 2.23 1.83 20.04
N GLU A 407 1.14 1.42 19.38
CA GLU A 407 0.70 0.03 19.33
C GLU A 407 1.57 -0.81 18.40
N ALA A 408 1.97 -0.28 17.25
CA ALA A 408 2.86 -0.94 16.30
C ALA A 408 4.22 -1.25 16.94
N ALA A 409 4.78 -0.32 17.72
CA ALA A 409 6.01 -0.55 18.48
C ALA A 409 5.88 -1.71 19.47
N LYS A 410 4.76 -1.78 20.21
CA LYS A 410 4.48 -2.88 21.14
C LYS A 410 4.27 -4.20 20.42
N ALA A 411 3.52 -4.20 19.32
CA ALA A 411 3.25 -5.38 18.52
C ALA A 411 4.54 -5.97 17.95
N LEU A 412 5.43 -5.13 17.40
CA LEU A 412 6.71 -5.55 16.84
C LEU A 412 7.70 -6.05 17.90
N GLN A 413 7.71 -5.46 19.09
CA GLN A 413 8.53 -5.95 20.21
C GLN A 413 8.00 -7.26 20.79
N GLY A 414 6.70 -7.52 20.69
CA GLY A 414 6.02 -8.70 21.24
C GLY A 414 5.97 -9.92 20.32
N LEU A 415 6.51 -9.83 19.10
CA LEU A 415 6.45 -10.90 18.09
C LEU A 415 7.06 -12.21 18.62
N GLN A 416 6.28 -13.29 18.55
CA GLN A 416 6.78 -14.63 18.85
C GLN A 416 7.45 -15.23 17.61
N LEU A 417 8.78 -15.31 17.64
CA LEU A 417 9.58 -15.79 16.51
C LEU A 417 10.37 -17.05 16.90
N THR A 418 10.57 -17.94 15.94
CA THR A 418 11.51 -19.06 16.09
C THR A 418 12.95 -18.54 16.16
N GLU A 419 13.88 -19.37 16.66
CA GLU A 419 15.31 -19.01 16.76
C GLU A 419 15.90 -18.60 15.40
N ARG A 420 15.53 -19.31 14.33
CA ARG A 420 15.96 -18.99 12.96
C ARG A 420 15.38 -17.66 12.47
N GLU A 421 14.09 -17.39 12.72
CA GLU A 421 13.46 -16.13 12.32
C GLU A 421 14.03 -14.95 13.10
N SER A 422 14.26 -15.13 14.40
CA SER A 422 14.88 -14.12 15.26
C SER A 422 16.27 -13.74 14.75
N MET A 423 17.12 -14.72 14.41
CA MET A 423 18.46 -14.47 13.86
C MET A 423 18.42 -13.69 12.53
N ILE A 424 17.45 -13.97 11.65
CA ILE A 424 17.31 -13.26 10.36
C ILE A 424 16.76 -11.84 10.58
N ALA A 425 15.84 -11.67 11.54
CA ALA A 425 15.11 -10.44 11.75
C ALA A 425 15.78 -9.45 12.72
N GLU A 426 16.76 -9.89 13.52
CA GLU A 426 17.37 -9.09 14.60
C GLU A 426 17.77 -7.68 14.15
N GLN A 427 18.60 -7.57 13.10
CA GLN A 427 19.06 -6.28 12.61
C GLN A 427 17.91 -5.43 12.06
N ILE A 428 16.94 -6.04 11.39
CA ILE A 428 15.78 -5.34 10.81
C ILE A 428 14.87 -4.79 11.93
N GLN A 429 14.60 -5.60 12.96
CA GLN A 429 13.79 -5.19 14.11
C GLN A 429 14.45 -4.08 14.90
N LYS A 430 15.78 -4.14 15.06
CA LYS A 430 16.54 -3.05 15.71
C LYS A 430 16.36 -1.73 14.96
N GLU A 431 16.46 -1.74 13.64
CA GLU A 431 16.27 -0.55 12.80
C GLU A 431 14.83 -0.01 12.82
N ILE A 432 13.83 -0.90 12.83
CA ILE A 432 12.42 -0.52 12.95
C ILE A 432 12.14 0.06 14.34
N GLY A 433 12.56 -0.63 15.40
CA GLY A 433 12.37 -0.23 16.79
C GLY A 433 13.03 1.11 17.10
N SER A 434 14.23 1.36 16.57
CA SER A 434 14.92 2.64 16.67
C SER A 434 14.09 3.79 16.06
N ARG A 435 13.62 3.62 14.80
CA ARG A 435 12.81 4.63 14.10
C ARG A 435 11.46 4.88 14.77
N LEU A 436 10.78 3.83 15.22
CA LEU A 436 9.54 3.98 16.00
C LEU A 436 9.82 4.70 17.31
N GLY A 437 10.91 4.38 17.99
CA GLY A 437 11.37 5.09 19.20
C GLY A 437 11.49 6.60 18.97
N PHE A 438 12.16 7.03 17.90
CA PHE A 438 12.28 8.46 17.60
C PHE A 438 10.93 9.14 17.34
N LEU A 439 9.97 8.45 16.71
CA LEU A 439 8.62 8.98 16.51
C LEU A 439 7.86 9.11 17.84
N LEU A 440 8.07 8.19 18.78
CA LEU A 440 7.52 8.26 20.13
C LEU A 440 8.14 9.39 20.95
N ASP A 441 9.47 9.60 20.82
CA ASP A 441 10.21 10.65 21.51
C ASP A 441 9.68 12.05 21.13
N VAL A 442 9.33 12.26 19.85
CA VAL A 442 8.71 13.51 19.37
C VAL A 442 7.18 13.58 19.55
N GLY A 443 6.57 12.62 20.24
CA GLY A 443 5.13 12.67 20.59
C GLY A 443 4.17 12.39 19.42
N LEU A 444 4.55 11.51 18.48
CA LEU A 444 3.70 11.12 17.35
C LEU A 444 3.09 9.72 17.51
N ASP A 445 2.92 9.25 18.75
CA ASP A 445 2.45 7.91 19.08
C ASP A 445 1.03 7.60 18.56
N TYR A 446 0.19 8.62 18.43
CA TYR A 446 -1.20 8.53 17.98
C TYR A 446 -1.37 8.37 16.45
N LEU A 447 -0.32 8.61 15.67
CA LEU A 447 -0.38 8.46 14.21
C LEU A 447 -0.27 7.00 13.81
N SER A 448 -0.84 6.62 12.66
CA SER A 448 -0.56 5.33 12.03
C SER A 448 0.50 5.46 10.93
N LEU A 449 1.22 4.39 10.63
CA LEU A 449 2.19 4.35 9.54
C LEU A 449 1.50 4.42 8.16
N SER A 450 0.24 4.01 8.07
CA SER A 450 -0.59 4.07 6.86
C SER A 450 -1.19 5.47 6.59
N ARG A 451 -1.13 6.41 7.56
CA ARG A 451 -1.66 7.77 7.39
C ARG A 451 -0.98 8.46 6.20
N SER A 452 -1.80 9.06 5.34
CA SER A 452 -1.33 9.80 4.17
C SER A 452 -0.46 11.00 4.58
N ALA A 453 0.67 11.19 3.92
CA ALA A 453 1.54 12.33 4.16
C ALA A 453 0.85 13.67 3.89
N ALA A 454 -0.07 13.69 2.92
CA ALA A 454 -0.79 14.90 2.52
C ALA A 454 -1.79 15.38 3.58
N THR A 455 -2.14 14.55 4.57
CA THR A 455 -3.10 14.90 5.63
C THR A 455 -2.42 15.28 6.94
N LEU A 456 -1.08 15.36 6.96
CA LEU A 456 -0.32 15.78 8.14
C LEU A 456 -0.39 17.30 8.32
N ALA A 457 -0.56 17.74 9.57
CA ALA A 457 -0.39 19.13 9.93
C ALA A 457 1.09 19.56 9.78
N GLY A 458 1.35 20.86 9.66
CA GLY A 458 2.71 21.40 9.52
C GLY A 458 3.66 20.92 10.63
N GLY A 459 3.22 21.03 11.89
CA GLY A 459 3.99 20.53 13.05
C GLY A 459 4.16 19.01 13.06
N GLU A 460 3.17 18.22 12.62
CA GLU A 460 3.32 16.76 12.49
C GLU A 460 4.41 16.40 11.46
N ALA A 461 4.36 17.04 10.28
CA ALA A 461 5.35 16.83 9.22
C ALA A 461 6.77 17.23 9.68
N GLN A 462 6.88 18.35 10.39
CA GLN A 462 8.15 18.83 10.94
C GLN A 462 8.74 17.85 11.96
N ARG A 463 7.91 17.35 12.90
CA ARG A 463 8.34 16.37 13.91
C ARG A 463 8.73 15.02 13.30
N ILE A 464 8.02 14.57 12.26
CA ILE A 464 8.44 13.38 11.49
C ILE A 464 9.83 13.59 10.89
N ARG A 465 10.08 14.76 10.30
CA ARG A 465 11.37 15.09 9.71
C ARG A 465 12.47 15.15 10.79
N LEU A 466 12.19 15.74 11.94
CA LEU A 466 13.09 15.75 13.09
C LEU A 466 13.45 14.33 13.55
N ALA A 467 12.45 13.46 13.75
CA ALA A 467 12.66 12.06 14.11
C ALA A 467 13.55 11.32 13.09
N SER A 468 13.32 11.51 11.79
CA SER A 468 14.17 10.94 10.74
C SER A 468 15.60 11.46 10.79
N GLN A 469 15.81 12.74 11.13
CA GLN A 469 17.16 13.30 11.26
C GLN A 469 17.91 12.73 12.46
N ILE A 470 17.24 12.55 13.60
CA ILE A 470 17.87 11.93 14.77
C ILE A 470 18.25 10.47 14.46
N GLY A 471 17.38 9.75 13.74
CA GLY A 471 17.65 8.39 13.30
C GLY A 471 18.79 8.25 12.27
N SER A 472 19.18 9.33 11.61
CA SER A 472 20.31 9.31 10.67
C SER A 472 21.67 9.19 11.36
N GLY A 473 21.76 9.54 12.65
CA GLY A 473 23.01 9.46 13.42
C GLY A 473 24.13 10.37 12.91
N LEU A 474 23.80 11.44 12.17
CA LEU A 474 24.79 12.39 11.66
C LEU A 474 25.44 13.20 12.79
N VAL A 475 26.72 13.52 12.60
CA VAL A 475 27.56 14.29 13.54
C VAL A 475 28.22 15.44 12.78
N GLY A 476 28.43 16.58 13.44
CA GLY A 476 29.05 17.75 12.83
C GLY A 476 28.13 18.49 11.85
N VAL A 477 26.81 18.34 12.00
CA VAL A 477 25.78 19.00 11.17
C VAL A 477 25.24 20.24 11.88
N LEU A 478 24.91 21.27 11.11
CA LEU A 478 24.16 22.44 11.58
C LEU A 478 22.67 22.25 11.28
N TYR A 479 21.86 21.97 12.29
CA TYR A 479 20.41 21.90 12.16
C TYR A 479 19.79 23.28 12.38
N VAL A 480 18.93 23.72 11.46
CA VAL A 480 18.19 24.99 11.56
C VAL A 480 16.70 24.70 11.56
N LEU A 481 16.04 24.93 12.69
CA LEU A 481 14.63 24.63 12.93
C LEU A 481 13.81 25.92 13.01
N ASP A 482 12.61 25.86 12.43
CA ASP A 482 11.66 26.97 12.37
C ASP A 482 10.44 26.68 13.24
N GLU A 483 10.42 27.22 14.46
CA GLU A 483 9.34 27.11 15.46
C GLU A 483 8.82 25.66 15.67
N PRO A 484 9.67 24.73 16.15
CA PRO A 484 9.30 23.33 16.31
C PRO A 484 8.22 23.08 17.38
N SER A 485 7.96 24.04 18.28
CA SER A 485 6.87 23.96 19.27
C SER A 485 5.47 24.15 18.66
N ILE A 486 5.35 24.58 17.39
CA ILE A 486 4.06 24.87 16.77
C ILE A 486 3.14 23.63 16.72
N GLY A 487 1.88 23.86 17.13
CA GLY A 487 0.84 22.84 17.15
C GLY A 487 1.13 21.70 18.13
N LEU A 488 2.01 21.93 19.11
CA LEU A 488 2.34 21.01 20.18
C LEU A 488 1.64 21.47 21.47
N HIS A 489 1.18 20.50 22.26
CA HIS A 489 0.62 20.80 23.58
C HIS A 489 1.74 21.06 24.57
N GLN A 490 1.59 22.00 25.52
CA GLN A 490 2.65 22.39 26.47
C GLN A 490 3.27 21.20 27.21
N ARG A 491 2.47 20.18 27.53
CA ARG A 491 2.92 18.94 28.18
C ARG A 491 4.02 18.21 27.39
N ASP A 492 3.94 18.25 26.06
CA ASP A 492 4.84 17.50 25.20
C ASP A 492 6.07 18.34 24.82
N ASN A 493 6.08 19.63 25.16
CA ASN A 493 7.16 20.57 24.81
C ASN A 493 8.49 20.16 25.44
N ARG A 494 8.45 19.67 26.68
CA ARG A 494 9.62 19.15 27.36
C ARG A 494 10.28 17.98 26.62
N ARG A 495 9.48 17.07 26.04
CA ARG A 495 10.00 15.94 25.26
C ARG A 495 10.69 16.41 23.99
N LEU A 496 10.13 17.43 23.33
CA LEU A 496 10.75 18.06 22.18
C LEU A 496 12.11 18.68 22.56
N ILE A 497 12.17 19.44 23.66
CA ILE A 497 13.41 20.04 24.16
C ILE A 497 14.46 18.96 24.46
N GLU A 498 14.11 17.90 25.20
CA GLU A 498 15.01 16.76 25.48
C GLU A 498 15.56 16.14 24.19
N THR A 499 14.71 16.01 23.19
CA THR A 499 15.07 15.48 21.88
C THR A 499 16.07 16.39 21.14
N LEU A 500 15.88 17.71 21.22
CA LEU A 500 16.78 18.70 20.62
C LEU A 500 18.14 18.75 21.34
N LEU A 501 18.13 18.64 22.67
CA LEU A 501 19.35 18.52 23.47
C LEU A 501 20.13 17.26 23.10
N ARG A 502 19.45 16.12 22.93
CA ARG A 502 20.08 14.89 22.44
C ARG A 502 20.67 15.06 21.04
N LEU A 503 19.99 15.76 20.14
CA LEU A 503 20.51 16.04 18.79
C LEU A 503 21.79 16.88 18.84
N ARG A 504 21.85 17.88 19.73
CA ARG A 504 23.07 18.66 20.03
C ARG A 504 24.17 17.76 20.61
N ASP A 505 23.85 16.96 21.62
CA ASP A 505 24.82 16.14 22.36
C ASP A 505 25.43 15.00 21.53
N LEU A 506 24.80 14.63 20.40
CA LEU A 506 25.40 13.76 19.38
C LEU A 506 26.62 14.41 18.69
N GLY A 507 26.90 15.70 18.94
CA GLY A 507 27.99 16.46 18.32
C GLY A 507 27.54 17.34 17.17
N ASN A 508 26.28 17.80 17.20
CA ASN A 508 25.71 18.72 16.22
C ASN A 508 25.48 20.10 16.83
N THR A 509 25.26 21.09 15.98
CA THR A 509 24.82 22.43 16.39
C THR A 509 23.38 22.62 15.97
N VAL A 510 22.54 23.10 16.88
CA VAL A 510 21.10 23.29 16.64
C VAL A 510 20.78 24.77 16.81
N ILE A 511 20.32 25.42 15.74
CA ILE A 511 19.79 26.79 15.74
C ILE A 511 18.28 26.69 15.61
N ILE A 512 17.55 27.33 16.53
CA ILE A 512 16.10 27.27 16.58
C ILE A 512 15.57 28.70 16.57
N VAL A 513 14.64 28.97 15.65
CA VAL A 513 13.80 30.16 15.72
C VAL A 513 12.61 29.82 16.60
N GLU A 514 12.46 30.48 17.73
CA GLU A 514 11.41 30.18 18.72
C GLU A 514 10.95 31.41 19.49
N HIS A 515 9.75 31.28 20.04
CA HIS A 515 9.12 32.26 20.92
C HIS A 515 8.58 31.61 22.22
N ASP A 516 8.64 30.28 22.35
CA ASP A 516 8.26 29.56 23.56
C ASP A 516 9.22 29.81 24.73
N GLU A 517 8.65 30.08 25.91
CA GLU A 517 9.41 30.42 27.12
C GLU A 517 10.30 29.27 27.60
N GLU A 518 9.80 28.04 27.61
CA GLU A 518 10.55 26.88 28.12
C GLU A 518 11.75 26.56 27.22
N THR A 519 11.58 26.70 25.91
CA THR A 519 12.65 26.53 24.92
C THR A 519 13.71 27.60 25.05
N ILE A 520 13.33 28.88 25.15
CA ILE A 520 14.29 29.99 25.33
C ILE A 520 15.08 29.80 26.62
N ARG A 521 14.42 29.41 27.72
CA ARG A 521 15.08 29.18 29.00
C ARG A 521 16.05 27.99 29.00
N SER A 522 15.85 27.03 28.09
CA SER A 522 16.68 25.83 27.97
C SER A 522 17.85 26.00 26.99
N ALA A 523 17.93 27.13 26.29
CA ALA A 523 18.95 27.38 25.27
C ALA A 523 20.33 27.66 25.90
N ASP A 524 21.38 27.11 25.30
CA ASP A 524 22.78 27.39 25.70
C ASP A 524 23.21 28.82 25.33
N HIS A 525 22.68 29.34 24.21
CA HIS A 525 22.97 30.67 23.67
C HIS A 525 21.72 31.22 23.01
N ILE A 526 21.44 32.51 23.22
CA ILE A 526 20.24 33.19 22.72
C ILE A 526 20.67 34.40 21.88
N VAL A 527 20.10 34.52 20.68
CA VAL A 527 20.23 35.69 19.82
C VAL A 527 18.85 36.35 19.70
N ASP A 528 18.72 37.57 20.23
CA ASP A 528 17.48 38.36 20.15
C ASP A 528 17.59 39.34 18.98
N ILE A 529 16.67 39.25 18.03
CA ILE A 529 16.63 40.07 16.80
C ILE A 529 15.48 41.06 16.93
N GLY A 530 15.75 42.36 16.75
CA GLY A 530 14.72 43.39 16.95
C GLY A 530 15.31 44.80 17.12
N PRO A 531 14.50 45.81 17.48
CA PRO A 531 13.29 45.67 18.32
C PRO A 531 11.94 45.65 17.58
N GLY A 532 11.92 45.89 16.26
CA GLY A 532 10.71 45.94 15.44
C GLY A 532 10.68 44.90 14.31
N ALA A 533 9.66 44.98 13.46
CA ALA A 533 9.52 44.17 12.26
C ALA A 533 9.85 44.98 11.00
N GLY A 534 10.19 44.30 9.90
CA GLY A 534 10.48 44.94 8.61
C GLY A 534 11.68 45.89 8.71
N GLU A 535 11.51 47.13 8.21
CA GLU A 535 12.55 48.16 8.23
C GLU A 535 12.95 48.64 9.64
N HIS A 536 12.17 48.29 10.67
CA HIS A 536 12.42 48.65 12.07
C HIS A 536 13.11 47.53 12.87
N GLY A 537 13.47 46.42 12.21
CA GLY A 537 14.15 45.28 12.81
C GLY A 537 15.44 44.93 12.07
N GLY A 538 15.90 43.71 12.26
CA GLY A 538 17.10 43.18 11.59
C GLY A 538 18.41 43.44 12.35
N ASP A 539 18.37 44.15 13.47
CA ASP A 539 19.52 44.35 14.35
C ASP A 539 19.59 43.25 15.43
N ILE A 540 20.80 42.90 15.85
CA ILE A 540 21.04 42.00 16.98
C ILE A 540 20.99 42.83 18.27
N LEU A 541 19.97 42.60 19.09
CA LEU A 541 19.82 43.27 20.39
C LEU A 541 20.65 42.60 21.48
N HIS A 542 20.66 41.27 21.48
CA HIS A 542 21.37 40.45 22.45
C HIS A 542 21.97 39.22 21.75
N SER A 543 23.16 38.81 22.18
CA SER A 543 23.78 37.55 21.78
C SER A 543 24.62 37.05 22.95
N GLY A 544 24.14 36.01 23.64
CA GLY A 544 24.80 35.47 24.82
C GLY A 544 23.89 34.55 25.62
N ASP A 545 24.15 34.44 26.92
CA ASP A 545 23.36 33.60 27.82
C ASP A 545 21.99 34.22 28.19
N LEU A 546 21.18 33.42 28.89
CA LEU A 546 19.85 33.82 29.39
C LEU A 546 19.95 34.97 30.40
N GLU A 547 20.95 34.98 31.28
CA GLU A 547 21.09 36.02 32.30
C GLU A 547 21.31 37.40 31.66
N GLY A 548 22.17 37.46 30.64
CA GLY A 548 22.40 38.68 29.85
C GLY A 548 21.13 39.19 29.18
N LEU A 549 20.30 38.28 28.62
CA LEU A 549 19.02 38.65 28.00
C LEU A 549 18.04 39.27 29.01
N LEU A 550 17.91 38.65 30.19
CA LEU A 550 17.01 39.13 31.26
C LEU A 550 17.45 40.50 31.82
N ALA A 551 18.75 40.78 31.82
CA ALA A 551 19.30 42.08 32.19
C ALA A 551 19.09 43.16 31.11
N HIS A 552 18.91 42.76 29.84
CA HIS A 552 18.82 43.67 28.70
C HIS A 552 17.51 44.48 28.71
N ARG A 553 17.61 45.79 28.99
CA ARG A 553 16.42 46.64 29.20
C ARG A 553 15.63 46.94 27.92
N THR A 554 16.27 46.95 26.77
CA THR A 554 15.65 47.26 25.47
C THR A 554 15.12 46.02 24.74
N SER A 555 15.48 44.81 25.19
CA SER A 555 14.94 43.58 24.62
C SER A 555 13.47 43.42 25.01
N LEU A 556 12.59 43.32 24.00
CA LEU A 556 11.18 43.06 24.24
C LEU A 556 10.99 41.65 24.79
N THR A 557 11.70 40.66 24.23
CA THR A 557 11.76 39.28 24.71
C THR A 557 12.15 39.21 26.19
N GLY A 558 13.24 39.88 26.59
CA GLY A 558 13.69 39.94 27.99
C GLY A 558 12.66 40.62 28.93
N GLN A 559 11.92 41.63 28.46
CA GLN A 559 10.84 42.25 29.24
C GLN A 559 9.68 41.30 29.52
N TYR A 560 9.30 40.44 28.56
CA TYR A 560 8.27 39.42 28.77
C TYR A 560 8.76 38.29 29.70
N LEU A 561 9.98 37.79 29.49
CA LEU A 561 10.55 36.69 30.31
C LEU A 561 10.80 37.07 31.78
N THR A 562 11.02 38.36 32.05
CA THR A 562 11.16 38.89 33.42
C THR A 562 9.83 39.30 34.06
N GLY A 563 8.73 39.29 33.30
CA GLY A 563 7.42 39.77 33.74
C GLY A 563 7.29 41.30 33.82
N ARG A 564 8.27 42.08 33.33
CA ARG A 564 8.13 43.54 33.18
C ARG A 564 7.02 43.90 32.17
N LYS A 565 6.81 43.04 31.19
CA LYS A 565 5.64 43.01 30.31
C LYS A 565 4.94 41.67 30.47
N ALA A 566 3.62 41.69 30.34
CA ALA A 566 2.78 40.50 30.33
C ALA A 566 1.56 40.77 29.45
N ILE A 567 0.93 39.70 28.96
CA ILE A 567 -0.39 39.78 28.33
C ILE A 567 -1.42 39.80 29.47
N ALA A 568 -2.24 40.85 29.53
CA ALA A 568 -3.32 40.91 30.52
C ALA A 568 -4.31 39.78 30.24
N VAL A 569 -4.53 38.93 31.24
CA VAL A 569 -5.46 37.79 31.19
C VAL A 569 -6.88 38.24 31.48
#